data_AF-W6SA02-F1
#
_entry.id   AF-W6SA02-F1
#
_cell.length_a   1.000
_cell.length_b   1.000
_cell.length_c   1.000
_cell.angle_alpha   90.00
_cell.angle_beta   90.00
_cell.angle_gamma   90.00
#
_symmetry.space_group_name_H-M   'P 1'
#
loop_
_entity.id
_entity.type
_entity.pdbx_description
1 polymer ?
#
loop_
_entity_poly.entity_id
_entity_poly.type
_entity_poly.pdbx_seq_one_letter_code
_entity_poly.pdbx_strand_id
1 'polypeptide(L)' 'MSRILKNVHKSAASLHEAGFVDDVTMREFDALCLPLLRDYSPEEIKRIGASNKG' A
#
# COMPACT_ATOMS: atom_id res chain seq x y z
N MET A 1 0.44 -8.21 5.64
CA MET A 1 0.23 -8.87 4.33
C MET A 1 0.10 -10.36 4.49
N SER A 2 -0.89 -11.01 3.86
CA SER A 2 -0.91 -12.47 3.75
C SER A 2 0.18 -12.97 2.78
N ARG A 3 0.62 -14.23 2.94
CA ARG A 3 1.58 -14.86 2.02
C ARG A 3 1.05 -14.92 0.58
N ILE A 4 -0.27 -15.09 0.42
CA ILE A 4 -0.93 -15.17 -0.88
C ILE A 4 -0.82 -13.83 -1.62
N LEU A 5 -1.19 -12.72 -0.98
CA LEU A 5 -1.10 -11.39 -1.59
C LEU A 5 0.32 -11.06 -2.04
N LYS A 6 1.32 -11.43 -1.24
CA LYS A 6 2.74 -11.23 -1.58
C LYS A 6 3.15 -11.97 -2.85
N ASN A 7 2.68 -13.22 -3.02
CA ASN A 7 2.98 -14.00 -4.23
C ASN A 7 2.27 -13.44 -5.46
N VAL A 8 0.99 -13.06 -5.32
CA VAL A 8 0.23 -12.44 -6.41
C VAL A 8 0.87 -11.13 -6.86
N HIS A 9 1.25 -10.26 -5.92
CA HIS A 9 1.93 -9.00 -6.20
C HIS A 9 3.26 -9.24 -6.95
N LYS A 10 4.05 -10.22 -6.52
CA LYS A 10 5.28 -10.60 -7.21
C LYS A 10 5.03 -11.03 -8.66
N SER A 11 3.99 -11.84 -8.91
CA SER A 11 3.62 -12.23 -10.27
C SER A 11 3.16 -11.04 -11.11
N ALA A 12 2.36 -10.13 -10.54
CA ALA A 12 1.95 -8.91 -11.23
C ALA A 12 3.15 -8.02 -11.59
N ALA A 13 4.13 -7.88 -10.69
CA ALA A 13 5.36 -7.13 -10.95
C ALA A 13 6.15 -7.69 -12.14
N SER A 14 6.33 -9.02 -12.23
CA SER A 14 6.99 -9.63 -13.39
C SER A 14 6.22 -9.44 -14.70
N LEU A 15 4.89 -9.37 -14.65
CA LEU A 15 4.07 -9.08 -15.83
C LEU A 15 4.13 -7.60 -16.23
N HIS A 16 4.24 -6.69 -15.28
CA HIS A 16 4.47 -5.26 -15.53
C HIS A 16 5.83 -5.00 -16.18
N GLU A 17 6.89 -5.64 -15.68
CA GLU A 17 8.22 -5.60 -16.29
C GLU A 17 8.22 -6.11 -17.73
N ALA A 18 7.36 -7.10 -18.03
CA ALA A 18 7.17 -7.65 -19.37
C ALA A 18 6.17 -6.85 -20.24
N GLY A 19 5.60 -5.76 -19.72
CA GLY A 19 4.67 -4.88 -20.44
C GLY A 19 3.23 -5.37 -20.56
N PHE A 20 2.86 -6.44 -19.84
CA PHE A 20 1.50 -7.01 -19.86
C PHE A 20 0.56 -6.38 -18.83
N VAL A 21 1.10 -5.69 -17.83
CA VAL A 21 0.35 -4.92 -16.82
C VAL A 21 0.77 -3.47 -16.96
N ASP A 22 -0.18 -2.54 -16.93
CA ASP A 22 0.11 -1.11 -16.99
C ASP A 22 0.33 -0.49 -15.60
N ASP A 23 0.79 0.77 -15.58
CA ASP A 23 1.10 1.50 -14.35
C ASP A 23 -0.12 1.70 -13.45
N VAL A 24 -1.30 1.88 -14.05
CA VAL A 24 -2.55 2.08 -13.30
C VAL A 24 -2.91 0.79 -12.56
N THR A 25 -2.86 -0.33 -13.26
CA THR A 25 -3.16 -1.66 -12.73
C THR A 25 -2.13 -2.08 -11.67
N MET A 26 -0.84 -1.77 -11.84
CA MET A 26 0.16 -2.04 -10.81
C MET A 26 -0.09 -1.26 -9.52
N ARG A 27 -0.57 -0.01 -9.60
CA ARG A 27 -0.95 0.77 -8.41
C ARG A 27 -2.11 0.14 -7.65
N GLU A 28 -3.02 -0.55 -8.34
CA GLU A 28 -4.10 -1.31 -7.68
C GLU A 28 -3.53 -2.50 -6.90
N PHE A 29 -2.58 -3.24 -7.48
CA PHE A 29 -1.87 -4.31 -6.78
C PHE A 29 -1.09 -3.78 -5.57
N ASP A 30 -0.46 -2.61 -5.69
CA ASP A 30 0.24 -1.95 -4.58
C ASP A 30 -0.74 -1.53 -3.47
N ALA A 31 -1.93 -1.02 -3.83
CA ALA A 31 -2.94 -0.61 -2.87
C ALA A 31 -3.48 -1.80 -2.05
N LEU A 32 -3.69 -2.95 -2.69
CA LEU A 32 -4.05 -4.20 -1.99
C LEU A 32 -2.96 -4.63 -1.00
N CYS A 33 -1.73 -4.21 -1.26
CA CYS A 33 -0.57 -4.48 -0.45
C CYS A 33 -0.38 -3.49 0.73
N LEU A 34 -1.18 -2.44 0.83
CA LEU A 34 -1.05 -1.51 1.95
C LEU A 34 -1.52 -2.16 3.25
N PRO A 35 -0.85 -1.86 4.38
CA PRO A 35 -1.38 -2.24 5.68
C PRO A 35 -2.76 -1.59 5.87
N LEU A 36 -3.65 -2.28 6.56
CA LEU A 36 -4.91 -1.68 6.97
C LEU A 36 -4.59 -0.38 7.72
N LEU A 37 -5.15 0.72 7.24
CA LEU A 37 -5.04 2.01 7.92
C LEU A 37 -5.57 1.80 9.33
N ARG A 38 -4.71 2.08 10.31
CA ARG A 38 -5.15 2.14 11.70
C ARG A 38 -6.17 3.28 11.79
N ASP A 39 -7.34 3.00 12.32
CA ASP A 39 -8.27 4.06 12.70
C ASP A 39 -7.65 4.87 13.83
N TYR A 40 -7.45 6.16 13.57
CA TYR A 40 -6.94 7.11 14.55
C TYR A 40 -8.08 7.93 15.11
N SER A 41 -8.11 8.11 16.42
CA SER A 41 -9.03 9.06 17.03
C SER A 41 -8.64 10.51 16.65
N PRO A 42 -9.58 11.46 16.67
CA PRO A 42 -9.27 12.87 16.44
C PRO A 42 -8.15 13.40 17.36
N GLU A 43 -8.07 12.92 18.60
CA GLU A 43 -7.03 13.28 19.57
C GLU A 43 -5.67 12.68 19.20
N GLU A 44 -5.63 11.45 18.68
CA GLU A 44 -4.41 10.83 18.16
C GLU A 44 -3.87 11.59 16.96
N ILE A 45 -4.74 11.97 16.02
CA ILE A 45 -4.37 12.77 14.83
C ILE A 45 -3.77 14.11 15.27
N LYS A 46 -4.40 14.81 16.22
CA LYS A 46 -3.86 16.08 16.77
C LYS A 46 -2.48 15.90 17.39
N ARG A 47 -2.25 14.81 18.13
CA ARG A 47 -0.93 14.52 18.73
C ARG A 47 0.14 14.27 17.68
N ILE A 48 -0.14 13.41 16.69
CA ILE A 48 0.80 13.12 15.59
C ILE A 48 1.17 14.40 14.83
N GLY A 49 0.17 15.23 14.51
CA GLY A 49 0.39 16.50 13.81
C GLY A 49 1.20 17.52 14.61
N ALA A 50 1.11 17.51 15.95
CA ALA A 50 1.93 18.37 16.80
C ALA A 50 3.39 17.86 16.91
N SER A 51 3.59 16.54 16.96
CA SER A 51 4.92 15.92 17.01
C SER A 51 5.74 16.12 15.73
N ASN A 52 5.09 16.22 14.56
CA ASN A 52 5.77 16.44 13.28
C ASN A 52 6.17 17.90 13.02
N LYS A 53 5.93 18.82 13.97
CA LYS A 53 6.30 20.25 13.86
C LYS A 53 7.62 20.61 14.56
N GLY A 54 8.39 19.60 14.98
CA GLY A 54 9.73 19.75 15.56
C GLY A 54 10.82 19.65 14.51
#